data_AF-A0A7L5AA81-F1
#
_entry.id   AF-A0A7L5AA81-F1
#
_cell.length_a   1.000
_cell.length_b   1.000
_cell.length_c   1.000
_cell.angle_alpha   90.00
_cell.angle_beta   90.00
_cell.angle_gamma   90.00
#
_symmetry.space_group_name_H-M   'P 1'
#
loop_
_entity.id
_entity.type
_entity.pdbx_description
1 polymer ?
#
loop_
_entity_poly.entity_id
_entity_poly.type
_entity_poly.pdbx_seq_one_letter_code
_entity_poly.pdbx_strand_id
1 'polypeptide(L)' 'MRIIREGIQAAQQVVRFDCSRCHAMFEATAKEVTFVADFRDGDYLSIACPTCKDTCTRAAPQGFVSW' A
#
# COMPACT_ATOMS: atom_id res chain seq x y z
N MET A 1 -2.36 -26.82 23.16
CA MET A 1 -3.42 -25.85 22.78
C MET A 1 -3.33 -25.64 21.27
N ARG A 2 -4.42 -25.77 20.50
CA ARG A 2 -4.42 -25.64 19.03
C ARG A 2 -5.48 -24.64 18.58
N ILE A 3 -5.11 -23.73 17.69
CA ILE A 3 -6.06 -22.80 17.05
C ILE A 3 -6.85 -23.60 16.01
N ILE A 4 -8.18 -23.57 16.07
CA ILE A 4 -9.09 -24.39 15.24
C ILE A 4 -9.74 -23.56 14.11
N ARG A 5 -9.67 -22.24 14.20
CA ARG A 5 -10.02 -21.28 13.14
C ARG A 5 -9.39 -19.93 13.47
N GLU A 6 -8.58 -19.41 12.56
CA GLU A 6 -8.12 -18.04 12.60
C GLU A 6 -9.10 -17.25 11.71
N GLY A 7 -9.89 -16.36 12.30
CA GLY A 7 -10.67 -15.41 11.51
C GLY A 7 -9.67 -14.57 10.76
N ILE A 8 -9.69 -14.65 9.41
CA ILE A 8 -8.80 -13.94 8.48
C ILE A 8 -8.37 -12.64 9.14
N GLN A 9 -7.13 -12.60 9.62
CA GLN A 9 -6.57 -11.45 10.31
C GLN A 9 -6.86 -10.26 9.40
N ALA A 10 -7.71 -9.32 9.87
CA ALA A 10 -8.32 -8.28 9.04
C ALA A 10 -7.30 -7.81 8.03
N ALA A 11 -7.52 -8.21 6.78
CA ALA A 11 -6.49 -8.37 5.77
C ALA A 11 -5.50 -7.21 5.87
N GLN A 12 -4.23 -7.50 6.22
CA GLN A 12 -3.16 -6.54 5.99
C GLN A 12 -3.31 -6.16 4.51
N GLN A 13 -3.87 -4.98 4.25
CA GLN A 13 -4.08 -4.50 2.90
C GLN A 13 -2.68 -4.24 2.35
N VAL A 14 -2.12 -5.28 1.75
CA VAL A 14 -0.85 -5.22 1.04
C VAL A 14 -1.13 -4.65 -0.32
N VAL A 15 -0.51 -3.52 -0.61
CA VAL A 15 -0.62 -2.83 -1.88
C VAL A 15 0.68 -3.05 -2.62
N ARG A 16 0.56 -3.53 -3.86
CA ARG A 16 1.72 -3.69 -4.75
C ARG A 16 2.12 -2.35 -5.34
N PHE A 17 3.40 -2.06 -5.38
CA PHE A 17 3.97 -0.90 -6.05
C PHE A 17 4.98 -1.35 -7.10
N ASP A 18 4.93 -0.68 -8.23
CA ASP A 18 5.95 -0.73 -9.27
C ASP A 18 6.71 0.60 -9.27
N CYS A 19 8.04 0.53 -9.14
CA CYS A 19 8.87 1.71 -9.28
C CYS A 19 9.19 1.95 -10.75
N SER A 20 8.75 3.08 -11.30
CA SER A 20 9.04 3.46 -12.69
C SER A 20 10.52 3.73 -12.97
N ARG A 21 11.32 4.05 -11.94
CA ARG A 21 12.74 4.39 -12.09
C ARG A 21 13.68 3.20 -12.07
N CYS A 22 13.50 2.28 -11.12
CA CYS A 22 14.38 1.11 -10.98
C CYS A 22 13.71 -0.21 -11.39
N HIS A 23 12.44 -0.15 -11.79
CA HIS A 23 11.62 -1.30 -12.17
C HIS A 23 11.47 -2.37 -11.08
N ALA A 24 11.78 -2.03 -9.83
CA ALA A 24 11.54 -2.90 -8.69
C ALA A 24 10.03 -2.99 -8.41
N MET A 25 9.56 -4.21 -8.17
CA MET A 25 8.20 -4.49 -7.72
C MET A 25 8.27 -4.89 -6.24
N PHE A 26 7.47 -4.23 -5.41
CA PHE A 26 7.44 -4.50 -3.97
C PHE A 26 6.02 -4.42 -3.44
N GLU A 27 5.76 -5.09 -2.32
CA GLU A 27 4.48 -5.05 -1.62
C GLU A 27 4.68 -4.23 -0.34
N ALA A 28 3.76 -3.33 -0.06
CA ALA A 28 3.79 -2.50 1.14
C ALA A 28 2.47 -2.63 1.90
N THR A 29 2.57 -2.66 3.22
CA THR A 29 1.38 -2.67 4.07
C THR A 29 0.76 -1.29 4.16
N ALA A 30 -0.54 -1.22 4.44
CA ALA A 30 -1.26 0.05 4.63
C ALA A 30 -0.63 1.02 5.66
N LYS A 31 0.20 0.52 6.59
CA LYS A 31 0.92 1.33 7.58
C LYS A 31 2.18 1.99 7.04
N GLU A 32 2.75 1.45 5.97
CA GLU A 32 4.01 1.92 5.37
C GLU A 32 3.77 2.92 4.23
N VAL A 33 2.56 2.92 3.67
CA VAL A 33 2.14 3.88 2.64
C VAL A 33 1.51 5.11 3.25
N THR A 34 1.83 6.26 2.66
CA THR A 34 1.17 7.52 2.96
C THR A 34 -0.05 7.66 2.06
N PHE A 35 -1.23 7.70 2.66
CA PHE A 35 -2.47 8.03 1.94
C PHE A 35 -2.55 9.54 1.74
N VAL A 36 -2.77 9.95 0.49
CA VAL A 36 -2.95 11.34 0.11
C VAL A 36 -4.32 11.48 -0.55
N ALA A 37 -5.20 12.24 0.10
CA ALA A 37 -6.51 12.55 -0.44
C ALA A 37 -6.38 13.66 -1.49
N ASP A 38 -6.77 13.38 -2.74
CA ASP A 38 -6.82 14.36 -3.81
C ASP A 38 -8.25 14.51 -4.33
N PHE A 39 -8.81 15.70 -4.12
CA PHE A 39 -10.19 16.01 -4.50
C PHE A 39 -10.40 16.14 -6.01
N ARG A 40 -9.33 16.13 -6.83
CA ARG A 40 -9.41 16.27 -8.29
C ARG A 40 -9.39 14.92 -8.99
N ASP A 41 -8.34 14.13 -8.76
CA ASP A 41 -8.06 12.88 -9.48
C ASP A 41 -8.39 11.61 -8.67
N GLY A 42 -8.80 11.78 -7.41
CA GLY A 42 -9.07 10.70 -6.48
C GLY A 42 -7.87 10.38 -5.60
N ASP A 43 -8.16 9.71 -4.49
CA ASP A 43 -7.15 9.42 -3.47
C ASP A 43 -6.03 8.53 -4.02
N TYR A 44 -4.80 8.78 -3.59
CA TYR A 44 -3.63 8.00 -3.98
C TYR A 44 -2.75 7.64 -2.79
N LEU A 45 -1.93 6.60 -2.99
CA LEU A 45 -0.95 6.10 -2.05
C LEU A 45 0.44 6.48 -2.53
N SER A 46 1.26 6.95 -1.60
CA SER A 46 2.66 7.34 -1.83
C SER A 46 3.59 6.54 -0.93
N ILE A 47 4.68 6.03 -1.49
CA ILE A 47 5.72 5.32 -0.74
C ILE A 47 7.09 5.50 -1.38
N ALA A 48 8.14 5.56 -0.56
CA ALA A 48 9.51 5.55 -1.04
C ALA A 48 9.93 4.14 -1.48
N CYS A 49 10.47 4.01 -2.68
CA CYS A 49 11.03 2.75 -3.16
C CYS A 49 12.18 2.30 -2.23
N PRO A 50 12.18 1.06 -1.72
CA PRO A 50 13.24 0.58 -0.84
C PRO A 50 14.61 0.47 -1.55
N THR A 51 14.62 0.46 -2.89
CA THR A 51 15.84 0.29 -3.68
C THR A 51 16.47 1.64 -4.06
N CYS A 52 15.72 2.50 -4.74
CA CYS A 52 16.24 3.78 -5.27
C CYS A 52 15.83 5.01 -4.45
N LYS A 53 15.02 4.83 -3.39
CA LYS A 53 14.44 5.89 -2.54
C LYS A 53 13.57 6.89 -3.29
N ASP A 54 13.22 6.61 -4.53
CA ASP A 54 12.33 7.46 -5.32
C ASP A 54 10.87 7.25 -4.89
N THR A 55 10.06 8.29 -5.06
CA THR A 55 8.65 8.27 -4.65
C THR A 55 7.83 7.51 -5.69
N CYS A 56 7.18 6.43 -5.25
CA CYS A 56 6.26 5.65 -6.06
C CYS A 56 4.83 6.00 -5.62
N THR A 57 3.97 6.36 -6.58
CA THR A 57 2.58 6.67 -6.33
C THR A 57 1.66 5.70 -7.04
N ARG A 58 0.54 5.35 -6.40
CA ARG A 58 -0.49 4.47 -6.99
C ARG A 58 -1.87 4.95 -6.56
N ALA A 59 -2.87 4.85 -7.43
CA ALA A 59 -4.25 5.16 -7.05
C ALA A 59 -4.70 4.28 -5.87
N ALA A 60 -5.34 4.89 -4.87
CA ALA A 60 -5.84 4.17 -3.71
C ALA A 60 -7.04 3.31 -4.15
N PRO A 61 -7.11 2.03 -3.73
CA PRO A 61 -8.29 1.22 -3.99
C PRO A 61 -9.51 1.82 -3.27
N GLN A 62 -10.70 1.74 -3.88
CA GLN A 62 -11.93 2.26 -3.28
C GLN A 62 -12.17 1.59 -1.92
N GLY A 63 -12.26 2.39 -0.85
CA GLY A 63 -12.40 1.91 0.53
C GLY A 63 -11.08 1.64 1.26
N PHE A 64 -9.94 2.13 0.77
CA PHE A 64 -8.69 2.15 1.53
C PHE A 64 -8.84 3.09 2.73
N VAL A 65 -8.61 2.57 3.95
CA VAL A 65 -8.74 3.34 5.18
C VAL A 65 -7.45 3.21 5.99
N SER A 66 -6.72 4.32 6.13
CA SER A 66 -5.52 4.39 6.98
C SER A 66 -5.95 4.63 8.44
N TRP A 67 -6.29 3.57 9.17
CA TRP A 67 -6.55 3.63 10.62
C TRP A 67 -5.27 3.46 11.43
#